data_AF-A0A1T1GUL4-F1
#
_entry.id   AF-A0A1T1GUL4-F1
#
_cell.length_a   1.000
_cell.length_b   1.000
_cell.length_c   1.000
_cell.angle_alpha   90.00
_cell.angle_beta   90.00
_cell.angle_gamma   90.00
#
_symmetry.space_group_name_H-M   'P 1'
#
loop_
_entity.id
_entity.type
_entity.pdbx_description
1 polymer ?
#
loop_
_entity_poly.entity_id
_entity_poly.type
_entity_poly.pdbx_seq_one_letter_code
_entity_poly.pdbx_strand_id
1 'polypeptide(L)'
;MQQERDAKRAEKEAQEIYEREQHDKEISMQIDAKRALISVLKDPDSATIRNQNGFCGEVNSKNSFGGYTGFRRFIASSAIVAIEGENMDSSEFQKVWDQICK
;
A
#
# COMPACT_ATOMS: atom_id res chain seq x y z
N MET A 1 10.14 17.75 39.88
CA MET A 1 11.57 17.47 40.21
C MET A 1 12.36 17.25 38.91
N GLN A 2 13.70 17.36 38.91
CA GLN A 2 14.52 17.16 37.70
C GLN A 2 14.28 15.77 37.08
N GLN A 3 14.17 14.73 37.91
CA GLN A 3 13.89 13.35 37.50
C GLN A 3 12.59 13.18 36.70
N GLU A 4 11.53 13.91 37.04
CA GLU A 4 10.25 13.82 36.32
C GLU A 4 10.32 14.42 34.91
N ARG A 5 11.18 15.44 34.71
CA ARG A 5 11.40 16.05 33.39
C ARG A 5 12.21 15.13 32.49
N ASP A 6 13.21 14.48 33.06
CA ASP A 6 14.07 13.54 32.33
C ASP A 6 13.30 12.27 31.93
N ALA A 7 12.43 11.75 32.81
CA ALA A 7 11.54 10.63 32.49
C ALA A 7 10.56 10.96 31.33
N LYS A 8 9.89 12.11 31.38
CA LYS A 8 8.99 12.55 30.30
C LYS A 8 9.70 12.74 28.96
N ARG A 9 10.96 13.19 28.98
CA ARG A 9 11.78 13.32 27.77
C ARG A 9 12.13 11.95 27.19
N ALA A 10 12.55 11.00 28.02
CA ALA A 10 12.85 9.64 27.59
C ALA A 10 11.60 8.93 27.02
N GLU A 11 10.43 9.13 27.63
CA GLU A 11 9.15 8.61 27.10
C GLU A 11 8.81 9.20 25.73
N LYS A 12 8.99 10.51 25.55
CA LYS A 12 8.75 11.20 24.26
C LYS A 12 9.72 10.72 23.18
N GLU A 13 11.01 10.59 23.51
CA GLU A 13 12.03 10.08 22.59
C GLU A 13 11.73 8.62 22.19
N ALA A 14 11.29 7.78 23.12
CA ALA A 14 10.88 6.41 22.82
C ALA A 14 9.63 6.36 21.92
N GLN A 15 8.65 7.23 22.16
CA GLN A 15 7.46 7.36 21.33
C GLN A 15 7.81 7.82 19.90
N GLU A 16 8.69 8.82 19.76
CA GLU A 16 9.15 9.31 18.46
C GLU A 16 9.92 8.24 17.66
N ILE A 17 10.76 7.44 18.35
CA ILE A 17 11.46 6.31 17.72
C ILE A 17 10.45 5.27 17.24
N TYR A 18 9.47 4.91 18.08
CA TYR A 18 8.43 3.95 17.70
C TYR A 18 7.62 4.44 16.49
N GLU A 19 7.18 5.71 16.51
CA GLU A 19 6.43 6.31 15.39
C GLU A 19 7.24 6.31 14.09
N ARG A 20 8.53 6.65 14.17
CA ARG A 20 9.44 6.61 13.03
C ARG A 20 9.59 5.18 12.48
N GLU A 21 9.77 4.19 13.34
CA GLU A 21 9.86 2.79 12.91
C GLU A 21 8.58 2.31 12.23
N GLN A 22 7.40 2.69 12.73
CA GLN A 22 6.13 2.36 12.08
C GLN A 22 6.00 3.07 10.73
N HIS A 23 6.40 4.34 10.64
CA HIS A 23 6.40 5.10 9.39
C HIS A 23 7.33 4.50 8.34
N ASP A 24 8.55 4.12 8.73
CA ASP A 24 9.53 3.51 7.83
C ASP A 24 9.03 2.13 7.34
N LYS A 25 8.39 1.34 8.22
CA LYS A 25 7.73 0.07 7.83
C LYS A 25 6.60 0.29 6.83
N GLU A 26 5.75 1.27 7.07
CA GLU A 26 4.64 1.64 6.18
C GLU A 26 5.15 2.05 4.80
N ILE A 27 6.15 2.93 4.74
CA ILE A 27 6.81 3.32 3.48
C ILE A 27 7.40 2.11 2.77
N SER A 28 8.10 1.23 3.50
CA SER A 28 8.68 0.02 2.92
C SER A 28 7.60 -0.88 2.30
N MET A 29 6.49 -1.11 3.02
CA MET A 29 5.36 -1.88 2.51
C MET A 29 4.78 -1.27 1.24
N GLN A 30 4.61 0.06 1.20
CA GLN A 30 4.10 0.74 0.02
C GLN A 30 5.05 0.64 -1.18
N ILE A 31 6.36 0.75 -0.96
CA ILE A 31 7.37 0.58 -2.02
C ILE A 31 7.31 -0.83 -2.60
N ASP A 32 7.24 -1.85 -1.75
CA ASP A 32 7.21 -3.25 -2.20
C ASP A 32 5.91 -3.60 -2.92
N ALA A 33 4.78 -3.13 -2.40
CA ALA A 33 3.48 -3.24 -3.06
C ALA A 33 3.50 -2.59 -4.45
N LYS A 34 4.03 -1.37 -4.55
CA LYS A 34 4.16 -0.65 -5.82
C LYS A 34 5.04 -1.42 -6.80
N ARG A 35 6.19 -1.93 -6.36
CA ARG A 35 7.11 -2.72 -7.21
C ARG A 35 6.45 -3.99 -7.73
N ALA A 36 5.74 -4.72 -6.87
CA ALA A 36 5.00 -5.90 -7.26
C ALA A 36 3.90 -5.55 -8.27
N LEU A 37 3.12 -4.50 -8.01
CA LEU A 37 2.06 -4.05 -8.90
C LEU A 37 2.58 -3.69 -10.28
N ILE A 38 3.58 -2.80 -10.38
CA ILE A 38 4.10 -2.35 -11.68
C ILE A 38 4.69 -3.50 -12.50
N SER A 39 5.18 -4.57 -11.86
CA SER A 39 5.77 -5.72 -12.55
C SER A 39 4.75 -6.54 -13.37
N VAL A 40 3.44 -6.42 -13.06
CA VAL A 40 2.38 -7.16 -13.76
C VAL A 40 1.59 -6.30 -14.76
N LEU A 41 1.79 -4.98 -14.77
CA LEU A 41 1.07 -4.07 -15.66
C LEU A 41 1.58 -4.17 -17.11
N LYS A 42 0.68 -3.91 -18.07
CA LYS A 42 1.02 -3.92 -19.51
C LYS A 42 1.89 -2.74 -19.93
N ASP A 43 1.65 -1.58 -19.31
CA ASP A 43 2.40 -0.35 -19.55
C ASP A 43 2.64 0.35 -18.20
N PRO A 44 3.68 -0.06 -17.46
CA PRO A 44 3.92 0.41 -16.10
C PRO A 44 4.22 1.91 -16.03
N ASP A 45 4.91 2.46 -17.02
CA ASP A 45 5.33 3.87 -17.04
C ASP A 45 4.16 4.83 -17.18
N SER A 46 3.03 4.36 -17.72
CA SER A 46 1.82 5.15 -17.89
C SER A 46 0.78 4.93 -16.79
N ALA A 47 1.08 4.09 -15.81
CA ALA A 47 0.19 3.77 -14.71
C ALA A 47 0.19 4.89 -13.64
N THR A 48 -1.00 5.24 -13.15
CA THR A 48 -1.16 6.16 -12.02
C THR A 48 -1.64 5.40 -10.81
N ILE A 49 -0.91 5.53 -9.69
CA ILE A 49 -1.27 4.93 -8.40
C ILE A 49 -1.70 6.06 -7.45
N ARG A 50 -2.79 5.84 -6.70
CA ARG A 50 -3.28 6.77 -5.68
C ARG A 50 -3.90 6.04 -4.50
N ASN A 51 -4.16 6.78 -3.41
CA ASN A 51 -4.82 6.28 -2.21
C ASN A 51 -4.17 4.99 -1.66
N GLN A 52 -2.84 4.92 -1.76
CA GLN A 52 -2.08 3.75 -1.33
C GLN A 52 -1.86 3.78 0.19
N ASN A 53 -2.20 2.68 0.85
CA ASN A 53 -1.97 2.42 2.26
C ASN A 53 -1.53 0.95 2.40
N GLY A 54 -0.30 0.75 2.87
CA GLY A 54 0.39 -0.54 2.87
C GLY A 54 0.36 -1.22 1.51
N PHE A 55 -0.29 -2.38 1.48
CA PHE A 55 -0.43 -3.23 0.29
C PHE A 55 -1.60 -2.85 -0.63
N CYS A 56 -2.43 -1.90 -0.22
CA CYS A 56 -3.70 -1.62 -0.87
C CYS A 56 -3.70 -0.23 -1.50
N GLY A 57 -4.41 -0.06 -2.60
CA GLY A 57 -4.59 1.26 -3.21
C GLY A 57 -5.43 1.19 -4.47
N GLU A 58 -5.35 2.24 -5.28
CA GLU A 58 -5.99 2.29 -6.59
C GLU A 58 -4.96 2.50 -7.70
N VAL A 59 -5.14 1.82 -8.83
CA VAL A 59 -4.31 1.94 -10.02
C VAL A 59 -5.17 2.21 -11.24
N ASN A 60 -4.73 3.12 -12.10
CA ASN A 60 -5.24 3.29 -13.45
C ASN A 60 -4.13 2.98 -14.44
N SER A 61 -4.27 1.89 -15.20
CA SER A 61 -3.28 1.38 -16.15
C SER A 61 -3.93 0.94 -17.46
N LYS A 62 -3.12 0.76 -18.51
CA LYS A 62 -3.61 0.25 -19.80
C LYS A 62 -3.97 -1.24 -19.71
N ASN A 63 -5.10 -1.60 -20.31
CA ASN A 63 -5.48 -2.99 -20.53
C ASN A 63 -4.76 -3.58 -21.76
N SER A 64 -5.03 -4.85 -22.09
CA SER A 64 -4.44 -5.54 -23.25
C SER A 64 -4.81 -4.94 -24.62
N PHE A 65 -5.78 -4.03 -24.68
CA PHE A 65 -6.17 -3.29 -25.88
C PHE A 65 -5.55 -1.88 -25.93
N GLY A 66 -4.70 -1.53 -24.96
CA GLY A 66 -4.01 -0.24 -24.89
C GLY A 66 -4.84 0.91 -24.31
N GLY A 67 -6.06 0.64 -23.84
CA GLY A 67 -6.97 1.63 -23.27
C GLY A 67 -6.96 1.66 -21.74
N TYR A 68 -7.25 2.82 -21.15
CA TYR A 68 -7.51 2.95 -19.72
C TYR A 68 -8.97 2.63 -19.40
N THR A 69 -9.20 1.89 -18.32
CA THR A 69 -10.55 1.55 -17.84
C THR A 69 -10.95 2.28 -16.55
N GLY A 70 -10.17 3.30 -16.15
CA GLY A 70 -10.35 4.02 -14.90
C GLY A 70 -9.58 3.37 -13.73
N PHE A 71 -9.64 4.02 -12.58
CA PHE A 71 -9.02 3.51 -11.36
C PHE A 71 -9.72 2.24 -10.89
N ARG A 72 -8.90 1.22 -10.60
CA ARG A 72 -9.29 -0.08 -10.03
C ARG A 72 -8.55 -0.26 -8.71
N ARG A 73 -9.21 -0.90 -7.74
CA ARG A 73 -8.55 -1.27 -6.49
C ARG A 73 -7.54 -2.37 -6.75
N PHE A 74 -6.41 -2.32 -6.05
CA PHE A 74 -5.41 -3.37 -6.06
C PHE A 74 -4.99 -3.77 -4.65
N ILE A 75 -4.56 -5.02 -4.53
CA ILE A 75 -3.84 -5.57 -3.38
C ILE A 75 -2.53 -6.11 -3.95
N ALA A 76 -1.39 -5.59 -3.49
CA ALA A 76 -0.09 -5.99 -4.01
C ALA A 76 0.92 -6.19 -2.88
N SER A 77 1.62 -7.32 -2.92
CA SER A 77 2.78 -7.64 -2.09
C SER A 77 3.77 -8.48 -2.91
N SER A 78 4.90 -8.85 -2.32
CA SER A 78 5.85 -9.76 -2.96
C SER A 78 5.27 -11.16 -3.26
N ALA A 79 4.18 -11.55 -2.58
CA ALA A 79 3.56 -12.87 -2.74
C ALA A 79 2.35 -12.87 -3.69
N ILE A 80 1.59 -11.77 -3.74
CA ILE A 80 0.34 -11.71 -4.51
C ILE A 80 0.14 -10.32 -5.08
N VAL A 81 -0.36 -10.26 -6.32
CA VAL A 81 -0.92 -9.05 -6.92
C VAL A 81 -2.32 -9.36 -7.41
N ALA A 82 -3.32 -8.64 -6.93
CA ALA A 82 -4.70 -8.72 -7.36
C ALA A 82 -5.20 -7.33 -7.75
N ILE A 83 -5.81 -7.21 -8.91
CA ILE A 83 -6.46 -6.00 -9.41
C ILE A 83 -7.94 -6.35 -9.63
N GLU A 84 -8.82 -5.56 -9.04
CA GLU A 84 -10.26 -5.81 -9.03
C GLU A 84 -10.85 -5.94 -10.44
N GLY A 85 -11.39 -7.12 -10.76
CA GLY A 85 -12.04 -7.38 -12.04
C GLY A 85 -11.07 -7.60 -13.21
N GLU A 86 -9.77 -7.74 -12.94
CA GLU A 86 -8.79 -8.17 -13.95
C GLU A 86 -8.40 -9.64 -13.75
N ASN A 87 -7.65 -9.93 -12.68
CA ASN A 87 -7.13 -11.26 -12.40
C ASN A 87 -7.80 -11.94 -11.19
N MET A 88 -8.76 -11.26 -10.57
CA MET A 88 -9.60 -11.78 -9.50
C MET A 88 -11.03 -11.27 -9.69
N ASP A 89 -12.01 -12.16 -9.49
CA ASP A 89 -13.41 -11.78 -9.51
C ASP A 89 -13.71 -10.71 -8.46
N SER A 90 -14.57 -9.74 -8.78
CA SER A 90 -14.87 -8.61 -7.88
C SER A 90 -15.45 -9.06 -6.53
N SER A 91 -16.22 -10.15 -6.48
CA SER A 91 -16.80 -10.64 -5.22
C SER A 91 -15.76 -11.31 -4.32
N GLU A 92 -14.77 -11.98 -4.92
CA GLU A 92 -13.64 -12.56 -4.20
C GLU A 92 -12.68 -11.47 -3.74
N PHE A 93 -12.35 -10.53 -4.62
CA PHE A 93 -11.52 -9.38 -4.32
C PHE A 93 -12.07 -8.59 -3.13
N GLN A 94 -13.39 -8.32 -3.12
CA GLN A 94 -14.04 -7.59 -2.03
C GLN A 94 -13.84 -8.26 -0.66
N LYS A 95 -13.91 -9.60 -0.59
CA LYS A 95 -13.70 -10.33 0.67
C LYS A 95 -12.28 -10.15 1.20
N VAL A 96 -11.29 -10.23 0.32
CA VAL A 96 -9.88 -10.05 0.70
C VAL A 96 -9.63 -8.60 1.11
N TRP A 97 -10.14 -7.64 0.32
CA TRP A 97 -10.06 -6.21 0.62
C TRP A 97 -10.58 -5.88 2.02
N ASP A 98 -11.76 -6.38 2.39
CA ASP A 98 -12.36 -6.12 3.70
C ASP A 98 -11.60 -6.72 4.88
N GLN A 99 -10.70 -7.67 4.63
CA GLN A 99 -9.86 -8.29 5.66
C GLN A 99 -8.54 -7.55 5.86
N ILE A 100 -7.97 -6.97 4.80
CA ILE A 100 -6.58 -6.47 4.83
C ILE A 100 -6.43 -4.97 4.53
N CYS A 101 -7.41 -4.34 3.88
CA CYS A 101 -7.32 -2.97 3.36
C CYS A 101 -8.20 -1.96 4.10
N LYS A 102 -8.40 -2.15 5.41
CA LYS A 102 -9.21 -1.26 6.26
C LYS A 102 -8.37 -0.20 6.95
#